data_AF-A0A848LTG3-F1
#
_entry.id   AF-A0A848LTG3-F1
#
_cell.length_a   1.000
_cell.length_b   1.000
_cell.length_c   1.000
_cell.angle_alpha   90.00
_cell.angle_beta   90.00
_cell.angle_gamma   90.00
#
_symmetry.space_group_name_H-M   'P 1'
#
loop_
_entity.id
_entity.type
_entity.pdbx_description
1 polymer ?
#
loop_
_entity_poly.entity_id
_entity_poly.type
_entity_poly.pdbx_seq_one_letter_code
_entity_poly.pdbx_strand_id
1 'polypeptide(L)'
;MFRHCARGTLLALLAGGFGWGCGAPNPLIRVTRLPNGMLRVDGPAAGPFEQTEELAAHACELMTRQPGATNGRLGEEYCALWYYSIEEKAYFLSYLSDFNREDSNGVKACEVPLALNHMVDGRGGKRTIILGPGHNHPHNREFSPQDLGRGRREGWSPFGVSRFHDAWTDRVWERELFVFHREPDGTCSSFKYSYATRGVYALREGRWLLIGKAEGRWGTFRPVEGRGWQR
;
A
#
# COMPACT_ATOMS: atom_id res chain seq x y z
N MET A 1 12.96 -22.08 5.49
CA MET A 1 12.81 -23.55 5.59
C MET A 1 11.31 -23.84 5.42
N PHE A 2 10.85 -24.03 4.18
CA PHE A 2 9.43 -24.20 3.86
C PHE A 2 9.04 -25.67 3.99
N ARG A 3 8.07 -25.99 4.86
CA ARG A 3 7.49 -27.33 4.92
C ARG A 3 6.32 -27.42 3.95
N HIS A 4 6.48 -28.24 2.92
CA HIS A 4 5.39 -28.73 2.07
C HIS A 4 4.47 -29.62 2.92
N CYS A 5 3.15 -29.38 2.85
CA CYS A 5 2.16 -30.25 3.45
C CYS A 5 1.79 -31.33 2.42
N ALA A 6 2.21 -32.56 2.66
CA ALA A 6 1.92 -33.71 1.81
C ALA A 6 0.45 -34.14 1.96
N ARG A 7 -0.22 -34.42 0.84
CA ARG A 7 -1.54 -35.07 0.80
C ARG A 7 -1.37 -36.57 1.05
N GLY A 8 -1.92 -37.05 2.15
CA GLY A 8 -2.13 -38.47 2.43
C GLY A 8 -3.56 -38.69 2.91
N THR A 9 -4.24 -39.68 2.34
CA THR A 9 -5.66 -39.98 2.57
C THR A 9 -5.83 -41.07 3.64
N LEU A 10 -6.89 -40.92 4.46
CA LEU A 10 -7.65 -41.94 5.21
C LEU A 10 -7.06 -42.58 6.49
N LEU A 11 -7.60 -42.27 7.67
CA LEU A 11 -8.65 -43.04 8.39
C LEU A 11 -8.97 -42.36 9.75
N ALA A 12 -10.24 -42.42 10.16
CA ALA A 12 -10.79 -41.71 11.33
C ALA A 12 -10.45 -42.37 12.68
N LEU A 13 -10.22 -41.54 13.71
CA LEU A 13 -10.38 -41.90 15.13
C LEU A 13 -10.79 -40.64 15.92
N LEU A 14 -11.93 -40.75 16.61
CA LEU A 14 -12.51 -39.76 17.51
C LEU A 14 -11.64 -39.62 18.76
N ALA A 15 -11.01 -38.46 18.92
CA ALA A 15 -10.52 -37.96 20.20
C ALA A 15 -10.57 -36.43 20.15
N GLY A 16 -11.23 -35.81 21.14
CA GLY A 16 -11.30 -34.37 21.31
C GLY A 16 -9.90 -33.77 21.39
N GLY A 17 -9.47 -33.16 20.29
CA GLY A 17 -8.26 -32.38 20.19
C GLY A 17 -8.68 -30.96 19.87
N PHE A 18 -8.24 -30.01 20.71
CA PHE A 18 -8.27 -28.58 20.45
C PHE A 18 -8.03 -28.32 18.97
N GLY A 19 -9.11 -27.95 18.26
CA GLY A 19 -9.01 -27.46 16.91
C GLY A 19 -8.14 -26.22 16.96
N TRP A 20 -6.85 -26.38 16.68
CA TRP A 20 -6.01 -25.30 16.20
C TRP A 20 -6.64 -24.89 14.89
N GLY A 21 -7.61 -23.97 14.99
CA GLY A 21 -8.19 -23.33 13.85
C GLY A 21 -7.04 -22.63 13.14
N CYS A 22 -6.55 -23.25 12.06
CA CYS A 22 -5.88 -22.50 11.02
C CYS A 22 -6.87 -21.41 10.63
N GLY A 23 -6.61 -20.16 11.06
CA GLY A 23 -7.43 -19.03 10.67
C GLY A 23 -7.62 -19.07 9.17
N ALA A 24 -8.86 -18.89 8.71
CA ALA A 24 -9.13 -18.85 7.28
C ALA A 24 -8.18 -17.82 6.64
N PRO A 25 -7.51 -18.16 5.53
CA PRO A 25 -6.57 -17.25 4.90
C PRO A 25 -7.28 -15.95 4.55
N ASN A 26 -6.64 -14.81 4.86
CA ASN A 26 -7.23 -13.50 4.59
C ASN A 26 -7.49 -13.36 3.07
N PRO A 27 -8.76 -13.27 2.62
CA PRO A 27 -9.09 -13.30 1.19
C PRO A 27 -8.62 -12.06 0.43
N LEU A 28 -8.23 -10.99 1.15
CA LEU A 28 -7.64 -9.79 0.58
C LEU A 28 -6.13 -9.90 0.34
N ILE A 29 -5.49 -10.97 0.79
CA ILE A 29 -4.09 -11.26 0.51
C ILE A 29 -3.97 -12.10 -0.75
N ARG A 30 -3.50 -11.45 -1.83
CA ARG A 30 -3.26 -12.09 -3.13
C ARG A 30 -1.94 -11.61 -3.70
N VAL A 31 -0.88 -12.05 -3.05
CA VAL A 31 0.50 -11.72 -3.36
C VAL A 31 1.30 -12.99 -3.64
N THR A 32 2.26 -12.91 -4.55
CA THR A 32 3.22 -13.98 -4.84
C THR A 32 4.62 -13.38 -4.95
N ARG A 33 5.59 -14.03 -4.32
CA ARG A 33 7.01 -13.72 -4.55
C ARG A 33 7.49 -14.47 -5.79
N LEU A 34 7.99 -13.71 -6.77
CA LEU A 34 8.56 -14.23 -8.00
C LEU A 34 9.97 -14.79 -7.77
N PRO A 35 10.51 -15.64 -8.68
CA PRO A 35 11.86 -16.19 -8.56
C PRO A 35 12.97 -15.14 -8.44
N ASN A 36 12.77 -13.95 -9.00
CA ASN A 36 13.71 -12.82 -8.89
C ASN A 36 13.57 -12.04 -7.56
N GLY A 37 12.77 -12.52 -6.62
CA GLY A 37 12.51 -11.91 -5.32
C GLY A 37 11.43 -10.82 -5.32
N MET A 38 10.97 -10.36 -6.49
CA MET A 38 9.94 -9.32 -6.60
C MET A 38 8.58 -9.81 -6.12
N LEU A 39 7.85 -8.96 -5.41
CA LEU A 39 6.46 -9.22 -5.05
C LEU A 39 5.50 -8.77 -6.16
N ARG A 40 4.57 -9.66 -6.50
CA ARG A 40 3.51 -9.47 -7.50
C ARG A 40 2.15 -9.65 -6.84
N VAL A 41 1.22 -8.73 -7.10
CA VAL A 41 -0.13 -8.75 -6.53
C VAL A 41 -1.21 -8.83 -7.60
N ASP A 42 -2.35 -9.43 -7.27
CA ASP A 42 -3.55 -9.37 -8.11
C ASP A 42 -4.24 -8.00 -8.00
N GLY A 43 -5.17 -7.70 -8.91
CA GLY A 43 -6.06 -6.55 -8.82
C GLY A 43 -7.28 -6.69 -9.73
N PRO A 44 -8.35 -5.92 -9.48
CA PRO A 44 -8.50 -4.95 -8.38
C PRO A 44 -9.11 -5.56 -7.11
N ALA A 45 -8.73 -5.03 -5.94
CA ALA A 45 -9.47 -5.22 -4.68
C ALA A 45 -10.47 -4.08 -4.41
N ALA A 46 -10.24 -2.91 -4.98
CA ALA A 46 -11.16 -1.77 -4.96
C ALA A 46 -11.07 -0.96 -6.25
N GLY A 47 -12.15 -0.26 -6.59
CA GLY A 47 -12.35 0.47 -7.84
C GLY A 47 -13.45 -0.16 -8.71
N PRO A 48 -13.85 0.50 -9.81
CA PRO A 48 -13.32 1.76 -10.35
C PRO A 48 -13.69 3.00 -9.52
N PHE A 49 -12.79 3.97 -9.45
CA PHE A 49 -13.06 5.33 -8.95
C PHE A 49 -12.61 6.38 -9.95
N GLU A 50 -13.37 7.48 -10.09
CA GLU A 50 -13.00 8.56 -11.01
C GLU A 50 -11.94 9.49 -10.40
N GLN A 51 -11.90 9.57 -9.07
CA GLN A 51 -11.03 10.48 -8.32
C GLN A 51 -10.11 9.71 -7.38
N THR A 52 -8.90 10.24 -7.19
CA THR A 52 -7.91 9.64 -6.27
C THR A 52 -8.36 9.71 -4.81
N GLU A 53 -9.17 10.73 -4.49
CA GLU A 53 -9.74 11.01 -3.18
C GLU A 53 -10.73 9.92 -2.76
N GLU A 54 -11.59 9.48 -3.69
CA GLU A 54 -12.53 8.38 -3.47
C GLU A 54 -11.80 7.06 -3.26
N LEU A 55 -10.81 6.78 -4.12
CA LEU A 55 -9.95 5.60 -3.97
C LEU A 55 -9.24 5.61 -2.62
N ALA A 56 -8.63 6.72 -2.22
CA ALA A 56 -7.88 6.81 -0.97
C ALA A 56 -8.79 6.64 0.26
N ALA A 57 -9.96 7.28 0.27
CA ALA A 57 -10.94 7.12 1.34
C ALA A 57 -11.37 5.64 1.50
N HIS A 58 -11.65 4.96 0.38
CA HIS A 58 -12.05 3.56 0.39
C HIS A 58 -10.89 2.62 0.77
N ALA A 59 -9.70 2.86 0.21
CA ALA A 59 -8.49 2.11 0.51
C ALA A 59 -8.12 2.20 2.00
N CYS A 60 -8.32 3.37 2.61
CA CYS A 60 -8.12 3.57 4.04
C CYS A 60 -9.00 2.61 4.86
N GLU A 61 -10.30 2.57 4.57
CA GLU A 61 -11.24 1.67 5.25
C GLU A 61 -10.88 0.20 5.03
N LEU A 62 -10.53 -0.18 3.80
CA LEU A 62 -10.16 -1.55 3.47
C LEU A 62 -8.88 -1.97 4.21
N MET A 63 -7.79 -1.20 4.09
CA MET A 63 -6.47 -1.60 4.61
C MET A 63 -6.38 -1.55 6.13
N THR A 64 -7.02 -0.57 6.77
CA THR A 64 -6.97 -0.43 8.24
C THR A 64 -7.92 -1.37 8.99
N ARG A 65 -8.79 -2.11 8.30
CA ARG A 65 -9.68 -3.12 8.89
C ARG A 65 -9.16 -4.54 8.75
N GLN A 66 -7.98 -4.73 8.17
CA GLN A 66 -7.41 -6.07 8.05
C GLN A 66 -7.10 -6.66 9.44
N PRO A 67 -7.19 -7.98 9.59
CA PRO A 67 -6.73 -8.65 10.81
C PRO A 67 -5.31 -8.19 11.18
N GLY A 68 -5.05 -7.90 12.45
CA GLY A 68 -3.72 -7.45 12.87
C GLY A 68 -3.37 -5.98 12.54
N ALA A 69 -4.10 -5.27 11.67
CA ALA A 69 -3.88 -3.84 11.38
C ALA A 69 -4.33 -2.89 12.51
N THR A 70 -4.45 -3.41 13.74
CA THR A 70 -4.92 -2.69 14.92
C THR A 70 -3.92 -1.65 15.41
N ASN A 71 -4.43 -0.63 16.12
CA ASN A 71 -3.60 0.43 16.65
C ASN A 71 -2.54 -0.05 17.66
N GLY A 72 -1.36 0.56 17.63
CA GLY A 72 -0.26 0.33 18.59
C GLY A 72 0.83 -0.61 18.09
N ARG A 73 1.99 -0.61 18.77
CA ARG A 73 3.32 -1.09 18.30
C ARG A 73 3.40 -2.51 17.71
N LEU A 74 2.39 -3.33 17.93
CA LEU A 74 2.34 -4.70 17.43
C LEU A 74 1.55 -4.85 16.13
N GLY A 75 0.81 -3.81 15.73
CA GLY A 75 -0.01 -3.83 14.53
C GLY A 75 0.78 -4.15 13.27
N GLU A 76 0.11 -4.81 12.34
CA GLU A 76 0.64 -5.27 11.07
C GLU A 76 0.42 -4.23 9.98
N GLU A 77 1.39 -4.12 9.09
CA GLU A 77 1.29 -3.31 7.89
C GLU A 77 0.94 -4.20 6.70
N TYR A 78 0.07 -3.67 5.86
CA TYR A 78 -0.30 -4.24 4.58
C TYR A 78 0.12 -3.27 3.48
N CYS A 79 0.63 -3.78 2.37
CA CYS A 79 0.91 -2.97 1.19
C CYS A 79 -0.08 -3.30 0.08
N ALA A 80 -0.36 -2.30 -0.73
CA ALA A 80 -1.03 -2.43 -2.00
C ALA A 80 -0.32 -1.56 -3.05
N LEU A 81 -0.71 -1.78 -4.31
CA LEU A 81 -0.47 -0.87 -5.40
C LEU A 81 -1.76 -0.10 -5.67
N TRP A 82 -1.63 1.18 -5.99
CA TRP A 82 -2.71 1.92 -6.64
C TRP A 82 -2.32 2.27 -8.07
N TYR A 83 -3.29 2.20 -8.98
CA TYR A 83 -3.01 2.29 -10.41
C TYR A 83 -4.14 2.90 -11.25
N TYR A 84 -3.68 3.51 -12.34
CA TYR A 84 -4.37 3.95 -13.56
C TYR A 84 -4.92 2.79 -14.41
N SER A 85 -6.21 2.65 -14.71
CA SER A 85 -6.65 1.83 -15.87
C SER A 85 -6.96 2.74 -17.05
N ILE A 86 -6.26 2.58 -18.18
CA ILE A 86 -6.47 3.44 -19.36
C ILE A 86 -7.84 3.13 -19.99
N GLU A 87 -8.21 1.86 -20.08
CA GLU A 87 -9.46 1.44 -20.70
C GLU A 87 -10.67 1.87 -19.88
N GLU A 88 -10.60 1.71 -18.56
CA GLU A 88 -11.71 2.05 -17.65
C GLU A 88 -11.69 3.52 -17.24
N LYS A 89 -10.61 4.24 -17.58
CA LYS A 89 -10.38 5.65 -17.22
C LYS A 89 -10.57 5.93 -15.72
N ALA A 90 -10.20 4.97 -14.88
CA ALA A 90 -10.47 4.98 -13.45
C ALA A 90 -9.27 4.49 -12.63
N TYR A 91 -9.28 4.82 -11.35
CA TYR A 91 -8.29 4.42 -10.36
C TYR A 91 -8.72 3.18 -9.59
N PHE A 92 -7.75 2.35 -9.24
CA PHE A 92 -7.95 1.08 -8.57
C PHE A 92 -6.91 0.84 -7.48
N LEU A 93 -7.28 0.01 -6.49
CA LEU A 93 -6.36 -0.60 -5.53
C LEU A 93 -6.14 -2.06 -5.91
N SER A 94 -4.90 -2.54 -5.84
CA SER A 94 -4.60 -3.98 -5.91
C SER A 94 -5.09 -4.72 -4.66
N TYR A 95 -5.07 -6.04 -4.72
CA TYR A 95 -5.07 -6.85 -3.51
C TYR A 95 -3.82 -6.60 -2.67
N LEU A 96 -3.88 -7.03 -1.42
CA LEU A 96 -2.91 -6.70 -0.39
C LEU A 96 -1.75 -7.71 -0.37
N SER A 97 -0.64 -7.24 0.18
CA SER A 97 0.53 -8.01 0.58
C SER A 97 0.73 -7.86 2.08
N ASP A 98 0.91 -8.99 2.78
CA ASP A 98 1.29 -9.10 4.20
C ASP A 98 2.78 -9.46 4.38
N PHE A 99 3.58 -9.35 3.31
CA PHE A 99 5.02 -9.56 3.42
C PHE A 99 5.65 -8.46 4.29
N ASN A 100 5.74 -8.74 5.57
CA ASN A 100 6.39 -7.87 6.53
C ASN A 100 7.91 -8.06 6.47
N ARG A 101 8.63 -6.95 6.54
CA ARG A 101 10.06 -6.88 6.82
C ARG A 101 10.21 -6.23 8.18
N GLU A 102 11.03 -6.84 9.02
CA GLU A 102 11.49 -6.22 10.25
C GLU A 102 12.97 -5.90 10.07
N ASP A 103 13.37 -4.64 10.29
CA ASP A 103 14.78 -4.29 10.31
C ASP A 103 15.45 -4.72 11.63
N SER A 104 16.77 -4.59 11.72
CA SER A 104 17.52 -4.97 12.92
C SER A 104 17.15 -4.18 14.19
N ASN A 105 16.36 -3.11 14.05
CA ASN A 105 15.89 -2.28 15.16
C ASN A 105 14.43 -2.58 15.52
N GLY A 106 13.82 -3.62 14.92
CA GLY A 106 12.43 -3.98 15.15
C GLY A 106 11.43 -3.08 14.42
N VAL A 107 11.88 -2.26 13.46
CA VAL A 107 10.97 -1.45 12.65
C VAL A 107 10.31 -2.36 11.63
N LYS A 108 9.01 -2.57 11.82
CA LYS A 108 8.16 -3.27 10.87
C LYS A 108 7.85 -2.35 9.71
N ALA A 109 8.00 -2.87 8.50
CA ALA A 109 7.58 -2.24 7.28
C ALA A 109 7.01 -3.33 6.37
N CYS A 110 5.94 -3.02 5.65
CA CYS A 110 5.54 -3.94 4.60
C CYS A 110 6.45 -3.82 3.35
N GLU A 111 6.81 -4.95 2.75
CA GLU A 111 7.55 -5.02 1.50
C GLU A 111 6.64 -4.66 0.33
N VAL A 112 6.97 -3.53 -0.32
CA VAL A 112 6.20 -2.96 -1.42
C VAL A 112 6.18 -3.90 -2.63
N PRO A 113 4.99 -4.33 -3.11
CA PRO A 113 4.85 -4.98 -4.40
C PRO A 113 5.33 -4.08 -5.53
N LEU A 114 5.87 -4.65 -6.61
CA LEU A 114 6.36 -3.87 -7.75
C LEU A 114 5.72 -4.29 -9.08
N ALA A 115 4.79 -5.25 -9.05
CA ALA A 115 4.11 -5.75 -10.24
C ALA A 115 2.65 -6.14 -9.98
N LEU A 116 1.81 -5.95 -11.01
CA LEU A 116 0.44 -6.45 -11.07
C LEU A 116 0.40 -7.74 -11.90
N ASN A 117 -0.33 -8.75 -11.43
CA ASN A 117 -0.40 -10.06 -12.09
C ASN A 117 -0.95 -9.96 -13.52
N HIS A 118 -2.02 -9.18 -13.73
CA HIS A 118 -2.61 -8.96 -15.05
C HIS A 118 -1.72 -8.18 -16.04
N MET A 119 -0.62 -7.57 -15.58
CA MET A 119 0.37 -6.92 -16.44
C MET A 119 1.49 -7.87 -16.92
N VAL A 120 1.81 -8.92 -16.17
CA VAL A 120 3.01 -9.74 -16.43
C VAL A 120 2.72 -10.91 -17.36
N ASP A 121 1.50 -11.44 -17.35
CA ASP A 121 1.20 -12.70 -18.02
C ASP A 121 0.70 -12.54 -19.47
N GLY A 122 0.70 -11.33 -20.04
CA GLY A 122 0.29 -11.06 -21.43
C GLY A 122 -1.17 -11.40 -21.78
N ARG A 123 -1.95 -11.92 -20.82
CA ARG A 123 -3.34 -12.38 -20.97
C ARG A 123 -4.38 -11.37 -20.46
N GLY A 124 -3.95 -10.21 -19.95
CA GLY A 124 -4.81 -9.30 -19.20
C GLY A 124 -5.45 -8.16 -20.00
N GLY A 125 -4.97 -7.82 -21.20
CA GLY A 125 -5.59 -6.88 -22.14
C GLY A 125 -5.73 -5.41 -21.70
N LYS A 126 -5.70 -5.11 -20.40
CA LYS A 126 -5.87 -3.77 -19.83
C LYS A 126 -4.52 -3.12 -19.57
N ARG A 127 -4.26 -1.99 -20.23
CA ARG A 127 -3.08 -1.16 -20.02
C ARG A 127 -3.27 -0.39 -18.73
N THR A 128 -2.39 -0.66 -17.78
CA THR A 128 -2.41 0.02 -16.49
C THR A 128 -1.14 0.80 -16.24
N ILE A 129 -1.30 1.91 -15.54
CA ILE A 129 -0.21 2.77 -15.08
C ILE A 129 -0.17 2.61 -13.58
N ILE A 130 0.78 1.85 -13.04
CA ILE A 130 1.00 1.88 -11.58
C ILE A 130 1.29 3.34 -11.20
N LEU A 131 0.70 3.86 -10.13
CA LEU A 131 0.95 5.23 -9.68
C LEU A 131 1.66 5.26 -8.33
N GLY A 132 1.64 4.15 -7.59
CA GLY A 132 2.57 3.95 -6.50
C GLY A 132 2.09 2.93 -5.48
N PRO A 133 2.77 2.87 -4.34
CA PRO A 133 2.36 2.04 -3.22
C PRO A 133 1.29 2.73 -2.38
N GLY A 134 0.56 1.93 -1.60
CA GLY A 134 -0.20 2.36 -0.45
C GLY A 134 0.00 1.41 0.71
N HIS A 135 0.07 1.90 1.95
CA HIS A 135 0.12 1.06 3.15
C HIS A 135 -0.56 1.69 4.35
N ASN A 136 -0.88 0.89 5.37
CA ASN A 136 -1.42 1.41 6.62
C ASN A 136 -0.30 1.63 7.66
N HIS A 137 -0.44 2.66 8.48
CA HIS A 137 0.32 2.87 9.70
C HIS A 137 -0.53 2.52 10.91
N PRO A 138 -0.23 1.41 11.62
CA PRO A 138 -0.96 1.05 12.83
C PRO A 138 -0.58 1.92 14.04
N HIS A 139 0.49 2.72 14.00
CA HIS A 139 0.99 3.39 15.20
C HIS A 139 0.74 4.90 15.25
N ASN A 140 0.74 5.58 14.10
CA ASN A 140 0.58 7.02 14.01
C ASN A 140 0.17 7.44 12.58
N ARG A 141 -0.03 8.74 12.40
CA ARG A 141 -0.38 9.37 11.11
C ARG A 141 0.82 9.70 10.23
N GLU A 142 2.02 9.72 10.82
CA GLU A 142 3.18 10.36 10.24
C GLU A 142 3.88 9.45 9.24
N PHE A 143 4.33 10.02 8.13
CA PHE A 143 5.25 9.31 7.24
C PHE A 143 6.58 9.06 7.97
N SER A 144 7.09 7.82 7.88
CA SER A 144 8.45 7.52 8.33
C SER A 144 9.48 8.20 7.42
N PRO A 145 10.73 8.38 7.87
CA PRO A 145 11.80 8.85 6.98
C PRO A 145 11.95 7.97 5.73
N GLN A 146 11.73 6.65 5.85
CA GLN A 146 11.79 5.70 4.76
C GLN A 146 10.70 5.99 3.71
N ASP A 147 9.48 6.28 4.16
CA ASP A 147 8.37 6.70 3.29
C ASP A 147 8.70 7.98 2.53
N LEU A 148 9.35 8.92 3.22
CA LEU A 148 9.79 10.20 2.66
C LEU A 148 11.10 10.11 1.85
N GLY A 149 11.52 8.88 1.50
CA GLY A 149 12.64 8.64 0.59
C GLY A 149 14.01 8.83 1.23
N ARG A 150 14.16 8.57 2.54
CA ARG A 150 15.45 8.64 3.25
C ARG A 150 16.60 8.00 2.44
N GLY A 151 17.63 8.81 2.18
CA GLY A 151 18.83 8.39 1.46
C GLY A 151 18.68 8.29 -0.06
N ARG A 152 17.49 8.58 -0.60
CA ARG A 152 17.20 8.59 -2.04
C ARG A 152 17.36 10.00 -2.61
N ARG A 153 17.60 10.06 -3.92
CA ARG A 153 17.64 11.32 -4.68
C ARG A 153 16.24 11.87 -4.86
N GLU A 154 16.14 13.17 -5.06
CA GLU A 154 14.89 13.80 -5.49
C GLU A 154 14.45 13.21 -6.84
N GLY A 155 13.14 13.06 -7.03
CA GLY A 155 12.58 12.44 -8.22
C GLY A 155 12.65 10.90 -8.25
N TRP A 156 13.11 10.27 -7.16
CA TRP A 156 13.10 8.81 -7.02
C TRP A 156 11.73 8.29 -6.57
N SER A 157 11.29 7.17 -7.13
CA SER A 157 10.22 6.33 -6.62
C SER A 157 10.63 4.85 -6.65
N PRO A 158 9.91 3.95 -5.96
CA PRO A 158 10.14 2.51 -6.08
C PRO A 158 10.00 1.97 -7.52
N PHE A 159 9.35 2.72 -8.41
CA PHE A 159 9.09 2.36 -9.82
C PHE A 159 10.02 3.11 -10.80
N GLY A 160 11.10 3.70 -10.32
CA GLY A 160 12.01 4.51 -11.14
C GLY A 160 11.72 6.00 -11.03
N VAL A 161 11.56 6.69 -12.16
CA VAL A 161 11.30 8.14 -12.19
C VAL A 161 9.94 8.46 -11.56
N SER A 162 9.91 9.47 -10.69
CA SER A 162 8.68 9.86 -9.98
C SER A 162 7.72 10.68 -10.82
N ARG A 163 8.17 11.29 -11.92
CA ARG A 163 7.34 12.05 -12.87
C ARG A 163 7.68 11.60 -14.29
N PHE A 164 6.67 11.29 -15.09
CA PHE A 164 6.85 10.73 -16.43
C PHE A 164 5.67 11.10 -17.34
N HIS A 165 5.93 11.23 -18.64
CA HIS A 165 4.88 11.32 -19.66
C HIS A 165 4.50 9.90 -20.11
N ASP A 166 3.20 9.65 -20.22
CA ASP A 166 2.67 8.42 -20.78
C ASP A 166 2.03 8.70 -22.15
N ALA A 167 2.55 8.04 -23.19
CA ALA A 167 2.17 8.31 -24.57
C ALA A 167 0.73 7.86 -24.92
N TRP A 168 0.13 6.95 -24.15
CA TRP A 168 -1.22 6.46 -24.43
C TRP A 168 -2.30 7.34 -23.84
N THR A 169 -2.04 7.93 -22.68
CA THR A 169 -2.93 8.89 -22.03
C THR A 169 -2.65 10.33 -22.44
N ASP A 170 -1.50 10.58 -23.08
CA ASP A 170 -0.94 11.91 -23.37
C ASP A 170 -0.92 12.83 -22.14
N ARG A 171 -0.56 12.24 -20.99
CA ARG A 171 -0.57 12.91 -19.70
C ARG A 171 0.78 12.77 -19.02
N VAL A 172 1.14 13.80 -18.26
CA VAL A 172 2.22 13.71 -17.27
C VAL A 172 1.63 13.15 -15.99
N TRP A 173 2.21 12.06 -15.51
CA TRP A 173 1.86 11.38 -14.28
C TRP A 173 2.93 11.60 -13.22
N GLU A 174 2.49 11.59 -11.97
CA GLU A 174 3.37 11.55 -10.80
C GLU A 174 3.14 10.27 -10.02
N ARG A 175 4.22 9.73 -9.48
CA ARG A 175 4.16 8.65 -8.52
C ARG A 175 3.93 9.23 -7.14
N GLU A 176 3.01 8.63 -6.40
CA GLU A 176 2.69 9.03 -5.02
C GLU A 176 2.58 7.79 -4.12
N LEU A 177 2.93 7.98 -2.85
CA LEU A 177 2.71 7.00 -1.80
C LEU A 177 1.44 7.38 -1.03
N PHE A 178 0.54 6.43 -0.82
CA PHE A 178 -0.58 6.58 0.11
C PHE A 178 -0.26 5.97 1.47
N VAL A 179 -0.62 6.66 2.54
CA VAL A 179 -0.56 6.14 3.91
C VAL A 179 -1.92 6.29 4.58
N PHE A 180 -2.33 5.24 5.26
CA PHE A 180 -3.64 5.15 5.91
C PHE A 180 -3.49 4.91 7.40
N HIS A 181 -4.22 5.66 8.21
CA HIS A 181 -4.24 5.49 9.66
C HIS A 181 -5.67 5.44 10.16
N ARG A 182 -5.98 4.48 11.04
CA ARG A 182 -7.27 4.43 11.73
C ARG A 182 -7.11 5.08 13.10
N GLU A 183 -7.82 6.17 13.31
CA GLU A 183 -7.77 6.87 14.58
C GLU A 183 -8.39 6.03 15.72
N PRO A 184 -8.09 6.40 16.99
CA PRO A 184 -8.75 5.79 18.14
C PRO A 184 -10.28 5.89 18.13
N ASP A 185 -10.85 6.92 17.50
CA ASP A 185 -12.30 7.10 17.33
C ASP A 185 -12.90 6.20 16.22
N GLY A 186 -12.07 5.38 15.57
CA GLY A 186 -12.46 4.49 14.48
C GLY A 186 -12.51 5.15 13.11
N THR A 187 -12.36 6.46 13.01
CA THR A 187 -12.36 7.18 11.73
C THR A 187 -11.05 6.96 10.99
N CYS A 188 -11.11 6.76 9.68
CA CYS A 188 -9.91 6.59 8.86
C CYS A 188 -9.35 7.92 8.35
N SER A 189 -8.03 8.07 8.33
CA SER A 189 -7.32 9.24 7.84
C SER A 189 -6.32 8.84 6.77
N SER A 190 -6.44 9.47 5.61
CA SER A 190 -5.60 9.21 4.44
C SER A 190 -4.63 10.34 4.22
N PHE A 191 -3.39 9.98 3.89
CA PHE A 191 -2.31 10.88 3.58
C PHE A 191 -1.67 10.46 2.27
N LYS A 192 -1.07 11.41 1.55
CA LYS A 192 -0.23 11.09 0.41
C LYS A 192 1.07 11.87 0.39
N TYR A 193 2.09 11.25 -0.16
CA TYR A 193 3.39 11.86 -0.43
C TYR A 193 3.69 11.79 -1.94
N SER A 194 3.89 12.95 -2.59
CA SER A 194 4.34 12.98 -3.98
C SER A 194 5.85 12.81 -4.03
N TYR A 195 6.32 11.75 -4.69
CA TYR A 195 7.75 11.50 -4.87
C TYR A 195 8.44 12.56 -5.74
N ALA A 196 7.67 13.25 -6.60
CA ALA A 196 8.19 14.26 -7.52
C ALA A 196 8.34 15.63 -6.86
N THR A 197 7.28 16.09 -6.19
CA THR A 197 7.27 17.44 -5.57
C THR A 197 7.73 17.42 -4.11
N ARG A 198 7.80 16.24 -3.51
CA ARG A 198 8.04 16.00 -2.08
C ARG A 198 6.96 16.58 -1.16
N GLY A 199 5.81 16.96 -1.73
CA GLY A 199 4.67 17.45 -0.98
C GLY A 199 4.00 16.34 -0.17
N VAL A 200 3.57 16.67 1.04
CA VAL A 200 2.82 15.81 1.95
C VAL A 200 1.42 16.40 2.11
N TYR A 201 0.41 15.58 1.85
CA TYR A 201 -0.98 15.98 1.80
C TYR A 201 -1.83 15.13 2.72
N ALA A 202 -2.87 15.73 3.31
CA ALA A 202 -3.92 15.02 4.03
C ALA A 202 -5.22 15.10 3.23
N LEU A 203 -5.97 14.00 3.19
CA LEU A 203 -7.34 14.01 2.68
C LEU A 203 -8.26 14.60 3.74
N ARG A 204 -8.91 15.72 3.40
CA ARG A 204 -9.87 16.43 4.27
C ARG A 204 -11.03 16.87 3.41
N GLU A 205 -12.26 16.59 3.86
CA GLU A 205 -13.49 17.03 3.18
C GLU A 205 -13.50 16.70 1.68
N GLY A 206 -13.02 15.50 1.32
CA GLY A 206 -12.95 15.03 -0.07
C GLY A 206 -11.89 15.70 -0.93
N ARG A 207 -10.90 16.38 -0.34
CA ARG A 207 -9.83 17.08 -1.08
C ARG A 207 -8.46 16.86 -0.46
N TRP A 208 -7.42 16.79 -1.30
CA TRP A 208 -6.04 16.78 -0.85
C TRP A 208 -5.57 18.18 -0.44
N LEU A 209 -5.25 18.36 0.84
CA LEU A 209 -4.69 19.59 1.38
C LEU A 209 -3.20 19.41 1.65
N LEU A 210 -2.36 20.30 1.11
CA LEU A 210 -0.93 20.33 1.44
C LEU A 210 -0.77 20.69 2.93
N ILE A 211 -0.14 19.78 3.68
CA ILE A 211 0.14 19.94 5.11
C ILE A 211 1.63 20.11 5.40
N GLY A 212 2.50 19.82 4.42
CA GLY A 212 3.94 19.99 4.57
C GLY A 212 4.73 19.47 3.39
N LYS A 213 6.05 19.41 3.55
CA LYS A 213 6.99 18.96 2.52
C LYS A 213 8.12 18.16 3.16
N ALA A 214 8.61 17.14 2.48
CA ALA A 214 9.85 16.48 2.86
C ALA A 214 11.06 17.26 2.34
N GLU A 215 12.02 17.54 3.22
CA GLU A 215 13.24 18.29 2.90
C GLU A 215 14.51 17.48 3.14
N GLY A 216 15.57 17.88 2.44
CA GLY A 216 16.90 17.30 2.58
C GLY A 216 16.97 15.83 2.16
N ARG A 217 18.15 15.21 2.33
CA ARG A 217 18.38 13.81 1.94
C ARG A 217 17.70 12.80 2.86
N TRP A 218 17.36 13.21 4.08
CA TRP A 218 16.77 12.34 5.09
C TRP A 218 15.25 12.29 5.04
N GLY A 219 14.62 13.14 4.23
CA GLY A 219 13.16 13.22 4.15
C GLY A 219 12.55 13.87 5.40
N THR A 220 13.17 14.91 5.93
CA THR A 220 12.66 15.59 7.13
C THR A 220 11.36 16.30 6.78
N PHE A 221 10.26 15.95 7.45
CA PHE A 221 8.99 16.62 7.27
C PHE A 221 9.05 18.05 7.82
N ARG A 222 8.66 19.02 6.99
CA ARG A 222 8.38 20.40 7.38
C ARG A 222 6.90 20.70 7.22
N PRO A 223 6.16 20.98 8.30
CA PRO A 223 4.76 21.37 8.18
C PRO A 223 4.63 22.73 7.50
N VAL A 224 3.53 22.93 6.79
CA VAL A 224 3.04 24.27 6.44
C VAL A 224 2.47 24.91 7.71
N GLU A 225 2.70 26.21 7.93
CA GLU A 225 2.21 26.91 9.12
C GLU A 225 0.69 26.73 9.31
N GLY A 226 0.28 26.41 10.54
CA GLY A 226 -1.12 26.14 10.88
C GLY A 226 -1.70 24.86 10.29
N ARG A 227 -0.87 24.02 9.64
CA ARG A 227 -1.27 22.73 9.06
C ARG A 227 -0.34 21.63 9.53
N GLY A 228 -0.84 20.40 9.53
CA GLY A 228 -0.03 19.25 9.91
C GLY A 228 -0.85 17.98 9.96
N TRP A 229 -0.42 17.05 10.80
CA TRP A 229 -1.08 15.75 10.99
C TRP A 229 -2.42 15.85 11.72
N GLN A 230 -2.72 17.00 12.30
CA GLN A 230 -3.98 17.27 12.99
C GLN A 230 -5.16 17.21 12.00
N ARG A 231 -6.37 17.03 12.56
CA ARG A 231 -7.60 17.07 11.77
C ARG A 231 -8.03 18.50 11.59
#